data_AF-A0A2P5Z132-F1
#
_entry.id   AF-A0A2P5Z132-F1
#
_cell.length_a   1.000
_cell.length_b   1.000
_cell.length_c   1.000
_cell.angle_alpha   90.00
_cell.angle_beta   90.00
_cell.angle_gamma   90.00
#
_symmetry.space_group_name_H-M   'P 1'
#
loop_
_entity.id
_entity.type
_entity.pdbx_description
1 polymer ?
#
loop_
_entity_poly.entity_id
_entity_poly.type
_entity_poly.pdbx_seq_one_letter_code
_entity_poly.pdbx_strand_id
1 'polypeptide(L)'
;MTELRSPIALGDVDDLRGAALHALARYPRLPLPGGGDTLDRWRILAEIAAVDVCLAKVLEAHYDAQAILAELGAPAPLPGQLFAVWAAEAPDARLAYRGDAQRGEVLGRKAWCSGAGIVDQALVTAHDAERQQLVQVQLRQPGIAIDAQAWAAVGMARVVSGPVTFDAVPALAIGAPGQYLQRPGFWQGGAGIAACWYGAASAVAERLRAHPKLQRDAHAAMHLGVIDQQLGAARALLRELAAAIDAAPEQAHRHAVTRLRSFVERAATDVLDRVGRALGPAPLCSDREHAMRCADLAVFVRQSHAEHDWAALGQALGEQVRPWRL
;
A
#
# COMPACT_ATOMS: atom_id res chain seq x y z
N MET A 1 0.06 5.67 24.15
CA MET A 1 1.47 5.70 23.70
C MET A 1 2.01 4.29 23.75
N THR A 2 1.69 3.49 22.74
CA THR A 2 2.29 2.18 22.58
C THR A 2 3.76 2.41 22.29
N GLU A 3 4.66 1.95 23.17
CA GLU A 3 6.09 1.94 22.89
C GLU A 3 6.27 1.29 21.51
N LEU A 4 6.76 2.07 20.55
CA LEU A 4 7.27 1.56 19.28
C LEU A 4 8.46 0.67 19.65
N ARG A 5 8.17 -0.59 19.98
CA ARG A 5 9.15 -1.62 20.27
C ARG A 5 10.15 -1.58 19.10
N SER A 6 11.46 -1.69 19.41
CA SER A 6 12.64 -1.75 18.53
C SER A 6 12.37 -2.12 17.06
N PRO A 7 13.15 -1.62 16.07
CA PRO A 7 12.95 -1.90 14.64
C PRO A 7 12.51 -3.35 14.39
N ILE A 8 11.52 -3.55 13.51
CA ILE A 8 11.05 -4.90 13.17
C ILE A 8 12.28 -5.71 12.77
N ALA A 9 12.66 -6.65 13.62
CA ALA A 9 13.64 -7.65 13.26
C ALA A 9 12.98 -8.47 12.16
N LEU A 10 13.46 -8.29 10.93
CA LEU A 10 12.99 -9.13 9.85
C LEU A 10 13.49 -10.54 10.12
N GLY A 11 12.66 -11.54 9.79
CA GLY A 11 13.14 -12.91 9.62
C GLY A 11 14.08 -13.00 8.41
N ASP A 12 14.15 -14.16 7.77
CA ASP A 12 14.84 -14.25 6.47
C ASP A 12 14.16 -13.30 5.46
N VAL A 13 14.89 -12.27 5.03
CA VAL A 13 14.39 -11.22 4.13
C VAL A 13 14.23 -11.71 2.70
N ASP A 14 14.86 -12.83 2.34
CA ASP A 14 14.69 -13.47 1.05
C ASP A 14 13.41 -14.34 1.03
N ASP A 15 12.98 -14.88 2.18
CA ASP A 15 11.65 -15.47 2.36
C ASP A 15 10.61 -14.42 2.79
N LEU A 16 10.02 -13.76 1.80
CA LEU A 16 9.01 -12.74 2.02
C LEU A 16 7.78 -13.23 2.81
N ARG A 17 7.38 -14.50 2.66
CA ARG A 17 6.25 -15.07 3.41
C ARG A 17 6.64 -15.24 4.87
N GLY A 18 7.81 -15.83 5.13
CA GLY A 18 8.36 -15.99 6.47
C GLY A 18 8.49 -14.65 7.20
N ALA A 19 9.04 -13.64 6.53
CA ALA A 19 9.14 -12.27 7.06
C ALA A 19 7.76 -11.68 7.39
N ALA A 20 6.76 -11.85 6.52
CA ALA A 20 5.39 -11.40 6.77
C ALA A 20 4.76 -12.09 7.98
N LEU A 21 4.89 -13.41 8.09
CA LEU A 21 4.36 -14.16 9.24
C LEU A 21 5.08 -13.78 10.55
N HIS A 22 6.39 -13.52 10.51
CA HIS A 22 7.13 -13.02 11.66
C HIS A 22 6.63 -11.64 12.12
N ALA A 23 6.44 -10.72 11.17
CA ALA A 23 5.87 -9.41 11.46
C ALA A 23 4.44 -9.51 12.04
N LEU A 24 3.61 -10.40 11.49
CA LEU A 24 2.25 -10.65 12.00
C LEU A 24 2.23 -11.30 13.38
N ALA A 25 3.25 -12.08 13.76
CA ALA A 25 3.36 -12.59 15.13
C ALA A 25 3.55 -11.46 16.15
N ARG A 26 4.18 -10.35 15.73
CA ARG A 26 4.40 -9.16 16.56
C ARG A 26 3.26 -8.16 16.50
N TYR A 27 2.74 -7.92 15.30
CA TYR A 27 1.63 -7.01 15.02
C TYR A 27 0.50 -7.80 14.34
N PRO A 28 -0.24 -8.64 15.07
CA PRO A 28 -1.27 -9.49 14.47
C PRO A 28 -2.43 -8.70 13.88
N ARG A 29 -2.65 -7.47 14.37
CA ARG A 29 -3.62 -6.50 13.87
C ARG A 29 -3.06 -5.10 14.04
N LEU A 30 -3.51 -4.19 13.20
CA LEU A 30 -3.34 -2.74 13.40
C LEU A 30 -4.68 -2.13 13.83
N PRO A 31 -4.70 -0.92 14.41
CA PRO A 31 -5.93 -0.16 14.54
C PRO A 31 -6.68 -0.08 13.21
N LEU A 32 -8.00 -0.14 13.26
CA LEU A 32 -8.85 0.07 12.09
C LEU A 32 -8.76 1.54 11.66
N PRO A 33 -8.78 1.85 10.35
CA PRO A 33 -8.94 3.23 9.89
C PRO A 33 -10.21 3.85 10.50
N GLY A 34 -10.11 5.08 11.00
CA GLY A 34 -11.21 5.75 11.70
C GLY A 34 -11.55 5.16 13.08
N GLY A 35 -10.72 4.26 13.61
CA GLY A 35 -10.92 3.61 14.91
C GLY A 35 -10.46 4.43 16.12
N GLY A 36 -9.96 5.65 15.94
CA GLY A 36 -9.43 6.52 17.00
C GLY A 36 -7.90 6.54 17.10
N ASP A 37 -7.22 5.59 16.45
CA ASP A 37 -5.76 5.44 16.46
C ASP A 37 -5.18 5.32 15.03
N THR A 38 -5.75 6.05 14.06
CA THR A 38 -5.32 5.99 12.64
C THR A 38 -3.85 6.37 12.47
N LEU A 39 -3.35 7.32 13.27
CA LEU A 39 -1.94 7.72 13.22
C LEU A 39 -1.00 6.58 13.65
N ASP A 40 -1.39 5.78 14.64
CA ASP A 40 -0.57 4.65 15.10
C ASP A 40 -0.54 3.52 14.06
N ARG A 41 -1.66 3.27 13.36
CA ARG A 41 -1.67 2.40 12.16
C ARG A 41 -0.64 2.87 11.14
N TRP A 42 -0.63 4.16 10.81
CA TRP A 42 0.27 4.72 9.79
C TRP A 42 1.73 4.72 10.22
N ARG A 43 2.03 4.93 11.50
CA ARG A 43 3.39 4.79 12.04
C ARG A 43 3.94 3.39 11.82
N ILE A 44 3.16 2.36 12.16
CA ILE A 44 3.59 0.97 12.00
C ILE A 44 3.77 0.63 10.50
N LEU A 45 2.85 1.05 9.64
CA LEU A 45 2.96 0.86 8.19
C LEU A 45 4.20 1.57 7.60
N ALA A 46 4.50 2.78 8.06
CA ALA A 46 5.69 3.52 7.65
C ALA A 46 6.98 2.84 8.14
N GLU A 47 6.99 2.31 9.36
CA GLU A 47 8.13 1.55 9.90
C GLU A 47 8.39 0.27 9.11
N ILE A 48 7.35 -0.50 8.79
CA ILE A 48 7.47 -1.69 7.94
C ILE A 48 8.08 -1.30 6.60
N ALA A 49 7.61 -0.23 5.96
CA ALA A 49 8.11 0.21 4.66
C ALA A 49 9.53 0.81 4.71
N ALA A 50 9.87 1.48 5.80
CA ALA A 50 11.22 1.96 6.09
C ALA A 50 12.21 0.80 6.27
N VAL A 51 11.72 -0.36 6.70
CA VAL A 51 12.50 -1.58 6.84
C VAL A 51 12.56 -2.34 5.50
N ASP A 52 11.43 -2.60 4.85
CA ASP A 52 11.38 -3.32 3.58
C ASP A 52 10.09 -3.01 2.78
N VAL A 53 10.25 -2.51 1.55
CA VAL A 53 9.13 -2.03 0.72
C VAL A 53 8.26 -3.18 0.21
N CYS A 54 8.88 -4.30 -0.17
CA CYS A 54 8.17 -5.50 -0.59
C CYS A 54 7.33 -6.09 0.56
N LEU A 55 7.90 -6.12 1.77
CA LEU A 55 7.17 -6.53 2.97
C LEU A 55 6.00 -5.61 3.27
N ALA A 56 6.19 -4.30 3.15
CA ALA A 56 5.11 -3.33 3.33
C ALA A 56 3.95 -3.59 2.36
N LYS A 57 4.23 -3.88 1.07
CA LYS A 57 3.16 -4.19 0.10
C LYS A 57 2.33 -5.41 0.49
N VAL A 58 2.95 -6.43 1.08
CA VAL A 58 2.26 -7.63 1.54
C VAL A 58 1.44 -7.37 2.81
N LEU A 59 2.07 -6.75 3.82
CA LEU A 59 1.42 -6.54 5.10
C LEU A 59 0.34 -5.45 5.05
N GLU A 60 0.55 -4.38 4.29
CA GLU A 60 -0.47 -3.36 4.07
C GLU A 60 -1.75 -3.97 3.49
N ALA A 61 -1.63 -4.81 2.46
CA ALA A 61 -2.78 -5.52 1.89
C ALA A 61 -3.44 -6.49 2.89
N HIS A 62 -2.66 -7.17 3.73
CA HIS A 62 -3.23 -8.02 4.79
C HIS A 62 -4.01 -7.20 5.83
N TYR A 63 -3.45 -6.09 6.31
CA TYR A 63 -4.13 -5.22 7.26
C TYR A 63 -5.29 -4.45 6.64
N ASP A 64 -5.29 -4.22 5.32
CA ASP A 64 -6.44 -3.72 4.59
C ASP A 64 -7.53 -4.79 4.51
N ALA A 65 -7.19 -6.04 4.20
CA ALA A 65 -8.14 -7.15 4.23
C ALA A 65 -8.81 -7.31 5.60
N GLN A 66 -8.05 -7.16 6.70
CA GLN A 66 -8.62 -7.16 8.05
C GLN A 66 -9.64 -6.03 8.26
N ALA A 67 -9.34 -4.81 7.81
CA ALA A 67 -10.26 -3.67 7.90
C ALA A 67 -11.50 -3.87 7.03
N ILE A 68 -11.31 -4.40 5.81
CA ILE A 68 -12.39 -4.73 4.88
C ILE A 68 -13.37 -5.73 5.47
N LEU A 69 -12.86 -6.82 6.04
CA LEU A 69 -13.68 -7.86 6.64
C LEU A 69 -14.43 -7.33 7.86
N ALA A 70 -13.76 -6.52 8.71
CA ALA A 70 -14.38 -5.91 9.88
C ALA A 70 -15.54 -4.97 9.50
N GLU A 71 -15.35 -4.07 8.53
CA GLU A 71 -16.38 -3.13 8.08
C GLU A 71 -17.57 -3.82 7.38
N LEU A 72 -17.33 -4.95 6.73
CA LEU A 72 -18.36 -5.73 6.02
C LEU A 72 -18.98 -6.85 6.88
N GLY A 73 -18.61 -6.94 8.16
CA GLY A 73 -19.17 -7.94 9.08
C GLY A 73 -18.77 -9.39 8.76
N ALA A 74 -17.64 -9.58 8.08
CA ALA A 74 -17.11 -10.88 7.70
C ALA A 74 -16.02 -11.36 8.69
N PRO A 75 -15.79 -12.68 8.81
CA PRO A 75 -14.78 -13.22 9.72
C PRO A 75 -13.37 -12.72 9.40
N ALA A 76 -12.61 -12.38 10.44
CA ALA A 76 -11.20 -11.99 10.30
C ALA A 76 -10.33 -13.19 9.86
N PRO A 77 -9.15 -12.93 9.25
CA PRO A 77 -8.15 -13.96 8.96
C PRO A 77 -7.77 -14.77 10.22
N LEU A 78 -7.60 -16.07 10.06
CA LEU A 78 -7.09 -16.92 11.15
C LEU A 78 -5.60 -16.65 11.39
N PRO A 79 -5.09 -16.86 12.63
CA PRO A 79 -3.65 -16.77 12.90
C PRO A 79 -2.84 -17.65 11.95
N GLY A 80 -1.75 -17.10 11.41
CA GLY A 80 -0.89 -17.80 10.44
C GLY A 80 -1.37 -17.77 8.98
N GLN A 81 -2.54 -17.19 8.70
CA GLN A 81 -2.99 -16.92 7.33
C GLN A 81 -2.51 -15.55 6.84
N LEU A 82 -2.09 -15.50 5.59
CA LEU A 82 -1.77 -14.27 4.89
C LEU A 82 -2.85 -13.97 3.85
N PHE A 83 -3.31 -12.73 3.82
CA PHE A 83 -4.40 -12.28 2.94
C PHE A 83 -3.87 -11.22 1.98
N ALA A 84 -4.41 -11.20 0.77
CA ALA A 84 -4.23 -10.10 -0.17
C ALA A 84 -5.57 -9.43 -0.52
N VAL A 85 -5.48 -8.25 -1.13
CA VAL A 85 -6.62 -7.53 -1.72
C VAL A 85 -6.27 -7.21 -3.18
N TRP A 86 -7.09 -7.70 -4.11
CA TRP A 86 -6.92 -7.53 -5.56
C TRP A 86 -8.15 -6.85 -6.15
N ALA A 87 -8.15 -5.52 -6.08
CA ALA A 87 -9.25 -4.68 -6.53
C ALA A 87 -8.97 -3.95 -7.86
N ALA A 88 -7.75 -4.06 -8.40
CA ALA A 88 -7.38 -3.39 -9.63
C ALA A 88 -8.17 -3.95 -10.82
N GLU A 89 -8.71 -3.05 -11.64
CA GLU A 89 -9.33 -3.36 -12.92
C GLU A 89 -8.37 -3.03 -14.05
N ALA A 90 -8.31 -3.90 -15.06
CA ALA A 90 -7.53 -3.68 -16.27
C ALA A 90 -8.46 -3.87 -17.49
N PRO A 91 -8.32 -3.07 -18.56
CA PRO A 91 -9.21 -3.16 -19.72
C PRO A 91 -9.23 -4.54 -20.39
N ASP A 92 -8.11 -5.28 -20.31
CA ASP A 92 -7.90 -6.60 -20.91
C ASP A 92 -8.11 -7.77 -19.92
N ALA A 93 -8.56 -7.51 -18.70
CA ALA A 93 -8.79 -8.53 -17.69
C ALA A 93 -10.10 -8.30 -16.94
N ARG A 94 -11.05 -9.23 -17.11
CA ARG A 94 -12.32 -9.24 -16.36
C ARG A 94 -12.43 -10.56 -15.60
N LEU A 95 -12.81 -10.45 -14.33
CA LEU A 95 -13.17 -11.58 -13.48
C LEU A 95 -14.69 -11.53 -13.27
N ALA A 96 -15.38 -12.59 -13.64
CA ALA A 96 -16.81 -12.76 -13.41
C ALA A 96 -17.03 -13.50 -12.08
N TYR A 97 -18.10 -13.14 -11.38
CA TYR A 97 -18.65 -13.89 -10.27
C TYR A 97 -19.99 -14.49 -10.69
N ARG A 98 -20.19 -15.78 -10.42
CA ARG A 98 -21.44 -16.49 -10.67
C ARG A 98 -21.85 -17.20 -9.39
N GLY A 99 -22.92 -16.77 -8.77
CA GLY A 99 -23.34 -17.31 -7.49
C GLY A 99 -24.56 -16.62 -6.93
N ASP A 100 -24.88 -16.96 -5.69
CA ASP A 100 -25.88 -16.25 -4.89
C ASP A 100 -25.21 -15.16 -4.02
N ALA A 101 -25.95 -14.65 -3.03
CA ALA A 101 -25.47 -13.59 -2.14
C ALA A 101 -24.37 -14.05 -1.14
N GLN A 102 -24.01 -15.33 -1.09
CA GLN A 102 -23.07 -15.89 -0.14
C GLN A 102 -21.98 -16.73 -0.80
N ARG A 103 -22.33 -17.55 -1.81
CA ARG A 103 -21.45 -18.56 -2.39
C ARG A 103 -21.59 -18.60 -3.90
N GLY A 104 -20.47 -18.81 -4.56
CA GLY A 104 -20.42 -18.94 -6.00
C GLY A 104 -19.05 -19.35 -6.47
N GLU A 105 -18.77 -19.04 -7.71
CA GLU A 105 -17.51 -19.27 -8.37
C GLU A 105 -17.02 -18.01 -9.08
N VAL A 106 -15.70 -17.90 -9.24
CA VAL A 106 -15.09 -16.89 -10.09
C VAL A 106 -14.46 -17.52 -11.33
N LEU A 107 -14.64 -16.82 -12.46
CA LEU A 107 -14.17 -17.24 -13.77
C LEU A 107 -13.57 -16.04 -14.50
N GLY A 108 -12.37 -16.19 -15.05
CA GLY A 108 -11.70 -15.15 -15.83
C GLY A 108 -10.33 -14.81 -15.28
N ARG A 109 -9.92 -13.54 -15.41
CA ARG A 109 -8.53 -13.13 -15.12
C ARG A 109 -8.49 -11.86 -14.28
N LYS A 110 -7.54 -11.79 -13.35
CA LYS A 110 -7.05 -10.55 -12.76
C LYS A 110 -5.62 -10.28 -13.17
N ALA A 111 -5.35 -9.04 -13.58
CA ALA A 111 -4.06 -8.65 -14.13
C ALA A 111 -2.98 -8.44 -13.05
N TRP A 112 -3.38 -7.93 -11.88
CA TRP A 112 -2.47 -7.49 -10.82
C TRP A 112 -2.78 -8.20 -9.51
N CYS A 113 -2.10 -9.33 -9.28
CA CYS A 113 -2.32 -10.18 -8.11
C CYS A 113 -1.07 -10.24 -7.23
N SER A 114 -0.72 -9.12 -6.61
CA SER A 114 0.44 -9.02 -5.73
C SER A 114 0.45 -10.12 -4.67
N GLY A 115 1.54 -10.90 -4.65
CA GLY A 115 1.77 -11.95 -3.67
C GLY A 115 0.99 -13.25 -3.94
N ALA A 116 0.42 -13.46 -5.13
CA ALA A 116 -0.40 -14.64 -5.42
C ALA A 116 0.27 -15.98 -5.05
N GLY A 117 1.58 -16.10 -5.23
CA GLY A 117 2.33 -17.32 -4.89
C GLY A 117 2.57 -17.54 -3.39
N ILE A 118 2.35 -16.52 -2.56
CA ILE A 118 2.71 -16.55 -1.13
C ILE A 118 1.54 -16.28 -0.18
N VAL A 119 0.38 -15.82 -0.63
CA VAL A 119 -0.79 -15.60 0.22
C VAL A 119 -1.73 -16.81 0.24
N ASP A 120 -2.51 -16.96 1.31
CA ASP A 120 -3.42 -18.10 1.49
C ASP A 120 -4.82 -17.81 0.95
N GLN A 121 -5.26 -16.56 1.09
CA GLN A 121 -6.57 -16.08 0.72
C GLN A 121 -6.43 -14.71 0.02
N ALA A 122 -7.36 -14.40 -0.87
CA ALA A 122 -7.46 -13.07 -1.48
C ALA A 122 -8.90 -12.56 -1.43
N LEU A 123 -9.05 -11.29 -1.09
CA LEU A 123 -10.27 -10.53 -1.38
C LEU A 123 -10.13 -9.96 -2.78
N VAL A 124 -11.04 -10.28 -3.68
CA VAL A 124 -10.93 -9.98 -5.12
C VAL A 124 -12.20 -9.29 -5.59
N THR A 125 -12.07 -8.21 -6.35
CA THR A 125 -13.21 -7.63 -7.05
C THR A 125 -13.56 -8.50 -8.27
N ALA A 126 -14.81 -8.89 -8.38
CA ALA A 126 -15.36 -9.64 -9.49
C ALA A 126 -16.68 -9.00 -9.96
N HIS A 127 -17.18 -9.39 -11.12
CA HIS A 127 -18.39 -8.81 -11.70
C HIS A 127 -19.55 -9.80 -11.59
N ASP A 128 -20.56 -9.45 -10.79
CA ASP A 128 -21.90 -10.04 -10.85
C ASP A 128 -22.72 -9.23 -11.88
N ALA A 129 -22.80 -9.76 -13.11
CA ALA A 129 -23.23 -9.01 -14.29
C ALA A 129 -22.44 -7.69 -14.43
N GLU A 130 -23.09 -6.54 -14.26
CA GLU A 130 -22.49 -5.20 -14.35
C GLU A 130 -22.14 -4.59 -12.99
N ARG A 131 -22.46 -5.27 -11.89
CA ARG A 131 -22.12 -4.79 -10.54
C ARG A 131 -20.83 -5.44 -10.06
N GLN A 132 -20.01 -4.65 -9.37
CA GLN A 132 -18.81 -5.17 -8.72
C GLN A 132 -19.19 -5.87 -7.41
N GLN A 133 -18.77 -7.12 -7.23
CA GLN A 133 -18.88 -7.89 -6.01
C GLN A 133 -17.48 -8.14 -5.46
N LEU A 134 -17.29 -7.93 -4.15
CA LEU A 134 -16.10 -8.38 -3.46
C LEU A 134 -16.27 -9.85 -3.09
N VAL A 135 -15.30 -10.70 -3.41
CA VAL A 135 -15.33 -12.10 -3.05
C VAL A 135 -14.05 -12.53 -2.36
N GLN A 136 -14.14 -13.53 -1.49
CA GLN A 136 -12.99 -14.17 -0.87
C GLN A 136 -12.70 -15.50 -1.57
N VAL A 137 -11.46 -15.70 -1.97
CA VAL A 137 -10.97 -16.91 -2.65
C VAL A 137 -9.78 -17.50 -1.90
N GLN A 138 -9.82 -18.81 -1.65
CA GLN A 138 -8.65 -19.57 -1.19
C GLN A 138 -7.73 -19.86 -2.38
N LEU A 139 -6.43 -19.56 -2.28
CA LEU A 139 -5.55 -19.62 -3.45
C LEU A 139 -4.92 -20.99 -3.73
N ARG A 140 -4.90 -21.89 -2.74
CA ARG A 140 -4.33 -23.24 -2.87
C ARG A 140 -5.40 -24.26 -3.22
N GLN A 141 -6.07 -24.08 -4.36
CA GLN A 141 -7.10 -24.99 -4.85
C GLN A 141 -7.06 -25.12 -6.39
N PRO A 142 -7.66 -26.19 -6.97
CA PRO A 142 -7.75 -26.35 -8.42
C PRO A 142 -8.45 -25.17 -9.12
N GLY A 143 -8.14 -24.97 -10.40
CA GLY A 143 -8.73 -23.90 -11.21
C GLY A 143 -8.02 -22.54 -11.08
N ILE A 144 -6.96 -22.42 -10.27
CA ILE A 144 -6.16 -21.20 -10.16
C ILE A 144 -4.81 -21.39 -10.86
N ALA A 145 -4.51 -20.51 -11.81
CA ALA A 145 -3.22 -20.48 -12.50
C ALA A 145 -2.55 -19.11 -12.31
N ILE A 146 -1.37 -19.10 -11.70
CA ILE A 146 -0.57 -17.91 -11.45
C ILE A 146 0.49 -17.81 -12.55
N ASP A 147 0.45 -16.75 -13.35
CA ASP A 147 1.50 -16.47 -14.32
C ASP A 147 2.59 -15.60 -13.68
N ALA A 148 3.57 -16.27 -13.07
CA ALA A 148 4.72 -15.61 -12.48
C ALA A 148 5.74 -15.12 -13.53
N GLN A 149 5.73 -15.69 -14.75
CA GLN A 149 6.71 -15.37 -15.78
C GLN A 149 6.46 -13.99 -16.40
N ALA A 150 5.21 -13.52 -16.38
CA ALA A 150 4.87 -12.16 -16.79
C ALA A 150 5.47 -11.05 -15.89
N TRP A 151 5.98 -11.38 -14.69
CA TRP A 151 6.56 -10.41 -13.77
C TRP A 151 8.06 -10.22 -13.98
N ALA A 152 8.42 -9.29 -14.87
CA ALA A 152 9.81 -8.96 -15.20
C ALA A 152 10.38 -7.77 -14.38
N ALA A 153 9.82 -7.48 -13.21
CA ALA A 153 10.18 -6.28 -12.47
C ALA A 153 11.51 -6.43 -11.71
N VAL A 154 12.40 -5.43 -11.86
CA VAL A 154 13.65 -5.34 -11.08
C VAL A 154 13.37 -4.80 -9.68
N GLY A 155 12.61 -3.70 -9.59
CA GLY A 155 12.03 -3.23 -8.34
C GLY A 155 10.76 -4.01 -8.03
N MET A 156 10.49 -4.24 -6.74
CA MET A 156 9.41 -5.08 -6.25
C MET A 156 9.50 -6.54 -6.73
N ALA A 157 10.71 -7.01 -7.07
CA ALA A 157 10.93 -8.33 -7.66
C ALA A 157 10.42 -9.48 -6.78
N ARG A 158 10.51 -9.33 -5.45
CA ARG A 158 10.06 -10.36 -4.50
C ARG A 158 8.54 -10.42 -4.32
N VAL A 159 7.80 -9.39 -4.73
CA VAL A 159 6.32 -9.37 -4.71
C VAL A 159 5.81 -9.58 -6.12
N VAL A 160 5.85 -10.83 -6.58
CA VAL A 160 5.28 -11.21 -7.88
C VAL A 160 3.83 -10.74 -7.94
N SER A 161 3.56 -9.82 -8.87
CA SER A 161 2.27 -9.15 -9.03
C SER A 161 1.66 -9.39 -10.41
N GLY A 162 2.01 -10.51 -11.02
CA GLY A 162 1.51 -10.93 -12.33
C GLY A 162 0.05 -11.36 -12.32
N PRO A 163 -0.47 -11.76 -13.50
CA PRO A 163 -1.86 -12.13 -13.65
C PRO A 163 -2.18 -13.49 -13.04
N VAL A 164 -3.42 -13.63 -12.58
CA VAL A 164 -4.00 -14.90 -12.11
C VAL A 164 -5.27 -15.18 -12.89
N THR A 165 -5.34 -16.40 -13.43
CA THR A 165 -6.52 -16.93 -14.11
C THR A 165 -7.28 -17.85 -13.15
N PHE A 166 -8.60 -17.72 -13.16
CA PHE A 166 -9.53 -18.50 -12.38
C PHE A 166 -10.47 -19.24 -13.32
N ASP A 167 -10.60 -20.54 -13.14
CA ASP A 167 -11.51 -21.43 -13.85
C ASP A 167 -12.49 -22.06 -12.86
N ALA A 168 -13.72 -21.52 -12.82
CA ALA A 168 -14.81 -21.98 -11.94
C ALA A 168 -14.38 -22.18 -10.47
N VAL A 169 -13.63 -21.21 -9.93
CA VAL A 169 -12.99 -21.33 -8.62
C VAL A 169 -13.99 -20.96 -7.52
N PRO A 170 -14.24 -21.84 -6.52
CA PRO A 170 -15.16 -21.52 -5.42
C PRO A 170 -14.76 -20.26 -4.66
N ALA A 171 -15.76 -19.40 -4.41
CA ALA A 171 -15.60 -18.12 -3.76
C ALA A 171 -16.77 -17.79 -2.81
N LEU A 172 -16.47 -17.01 -1.77
CA LEU A 172 -17.48 -16.48 -0.85
C LEU A 172 -17.74 -15.02 -1.18
N ALA A 173 -19.01 -14.62 -1.33
CA ALA A 173 -19.36 -13.21 -1.46
C ALA A 173 -19.16 -12.49 -0.11
N ILE A 174 -18.49 -11.33 -0.15
CA ILE A 174 -18.23 -10.48 1.02
C ILE A 174 -18.98 -9.16 0.85
N GLY A 175 -19.99 -8.94 1.68
CA GLY A 175 -20.89 -7.80 1.57
C GLY A 175 -21.78 -7.84 0.31
N ALA A 176 -22.64 -6.84 0.17
CA ALA A 176 -23.50 -6.67 -1.00
C ALA A 176 -22.74 -6.14 -2.22
N PRO A 177 -23.24 -6.35 -3.46
CA PRO A 177 -22.64 -5.76 -4.65
C PRO A 177 -22.49 -4.23 -4.53
N GLY A 178 -21.30 -3.73 -4.83
CA GLY A 178 -20.91 -2.32 -4.76
C GLY A 178 -20.52 -1.82 -3.35
N GLN A 179 -20.83 -2.57 -2.29
CA GLN A 179 -20.61 -2.13 -0.92
C GLN A 179 -19.12 -1.91 -0.60
N TYR A 180 -18.23 -2.69 -1.19
CA TYR A 180 -16.77 -2.54 -1.02
C TYR A 180 -16.27 -1.12 -1.34
N LEU A 181 -16.68 -0.55 -2.48
CA LEU A 181 -16.24 0.77 -2.94
C LEU A 181 -16.90 1.94 -2.21
N GLN A 182 -18.07 1.71 -1.60
CA GLN A 182 -18.85 2.74 -0.91
C GLN A 182 -18.39 2.98 0.53
N ARG A 183 -17.52 2.12 1.05
CA ARG A 183 -17.01 2.23 2.41
C ARG A 183 -16.13 3.47 2.61
N PRO A 184 -16.23 4.16 3.76
CA PRO A 184 -15.25 5.17 4.15
C PRO A 184 -13.83 4.60 4.17
N GLY A 185 -13.67 3.36 4.67
CA GLY A 185 -12.41 2.65 4.74
C GLY A 185 -11.69 2.45 3.41
N PHE A 186 -12.40 2.46 2.27
CA PHE A 186 -11.77 2.39 0.95
C PHE A 186 -10.81 3.56 0.72
N TRP A 187 -11.25 4.77 1.04
CA TRP A 187 -10.42 5.97 0.91
C TRP A 187 -9.44 6.10 2.09
N GLN A 188 -9.88 5.85 3.31
CA GLN A 188 -9.01 5.94 4.49
C GLN A 188 -7.84 4.92 4.41
N GLY A 189 -8.09 3.71 3.91
CA GLY A 189 -7.07 2.70 3.62
C GLY A 189 -6.05 3.18 2.59
N GLY A 190 -6.51 3.88 1.54
CA GLY A 190 -5.65 4.51 0.54
C GLY A 190 -4.63 5.51 1.12
N ALA A 191 -4.93 6.18 2.24
CA ALA A 191 -3.96 7.02 2.95
C ALA A 191 -2.89 6.20 3.71
N GLY A 192 -3.19 4.96 4.10
CA GLY A 192 -2.22 4.01 4.68
C GLY A 192 -1.09 3.66 3.70
N ILE A 193 -1.40 3.50 2.41
CA ILE A 193 -0.38 3.30 1.36
C ILE A 193 0.56 4.51 1.27
N ALA A 194 0.04 5.73 1.41
CA ALA A 194 0.88 6.94 1.45
C ALA A 194 1.81 6.94 2.67
N ALA A 195 1.37 6.44 3.82
CA ALA A 195 2.24 6.25 4.98
C ALA A 195 3.39 5.26 4.68
N CYS A 196 3.14 4.18 3.95
CA CYS A 196 4.20 3.27 3.49
C CYS A 196 5.19 3.99 2.56
N TRP A 197 4.72 4.77 1.57
CA TRP A 197 5.59 5.56 0.71
C TRP A 197 6.47 6.54 1.50
N TYR A 198 5.87 7.24 2.48
CA TYR A 198 6.58 8.14 3.38
C TYR A 198 7.67 7.42 4.17
N GLY A 199 7.37 6.25 4.73
CA GLY A 199 8.33 5.44 5.49
C GLY A 199 9.52 4.98 4.63
N ALA A 200 9.25 4.44 3.45
CA ALA A 200 10.27 4.02 2.50
C ALA A 200 11.14 5.21 2.02
N ALA A 201 10.54 6.35 1.70
CA ALA A 201 11.26 7.56 1.33
C ALA A 201 12.13 8.09 2.48
N SER A 202 11.63 8.03 3.71
CA SER A 202 12.39 8.42 4.90
C SER A 202 13.65 7.56 5.07
N ALA A 203 13.55 6.24 4.82
CA ALA A 203 14.70 5.34 4.86
C ALA A 203 15.71 5.58 3.71
N VAL A 204 15.25 6.02 2.53
CA VAL A 204 16.16 6.48 1.46
C VAL A 204 16.88 7.76 1.88
N ALA A 205 16.16 8.74 2.42
CA ALA A 205 16.73 10.01 2.92
C ALA A 205 17.75 9.80 4.05
N GLU A 206 17.49 8.83 4.92
CA GLU A 206 18.36 8.47 6.04
C GLU A 206 19.77 8.09 5.56
N ARG A 207 19.89 7.49 4.36
CA ARG A 207 21.19 7.19 3.76
C ARG A 207 22.02 8.44 3.52
N LEU A 208 21.41 9.52 3.03
CA LEU A 208 22.08 10.82 2.87
C LEU A 208 22.37 11.47 4.23
N ARG A 209 21.41 11.46 5.15
CA ARG A 209 21.55 12.04 6.49
C ARG A 209 22.75 11.45 7.25
N ALA A 210 22.94 10.13 7.17
CA ALA A 210 24.02 9.43 7.84
C ALA A 210 25.34 9.45 7.06
N HIS A 211 25.36 9.95 5.82
CA HIS A 211 26.54 9.89 4.98
C HIS A 211 27.62 10.90 5.43
N PRO A 212 28.91 10.50 5.57
CA PRO A 212 29.98 11.41 5.97
C PRO A 212 30.17 12.64 5.07
N LYS A 213 29.75 12.53 3.80
CA LYS A 213 29.78 13.62 2.81
C LYS A 213 28.97 14.84 3.26
N LEU A 214 27.92 14.65 4.09
CA LEU A 214 27.06 15.73 4.55
C LEU A 214 27.83 16.86 5.25
N GLN A 215 28.87 16.52 6.00
CA GLN A 215 29.68 17.50 6.76
C GLN A 215 30.69 18.26 5.89
N ARG A 216 30.91 17.82 4.65
CA ARG A 216 32.02 18.28 3.79
C ARG A 216 31.54 18.90 2.48
N ASP A 217 30.28 18.74 2.13
CA ASP A 217 29.70 19.16 0.85
C ASP A 217 28.42 19.97 1.08
N ALA A 218 28.47 21.27 0.77
CA ALA A 218 27.35 22.18 0.92
C ALA A 218 26.15 21.83 0.04
N HIS A 219 26.37 21.20 -1.13
CA HIS A 219 25.27 20.75 -1.99
C HIS A 219 24.60 19.49 -1.43
N ALA A 220 25.37 18.58 -0.82
CA ALA A 220 24.78 17.44 -0.11
C ALA A 220 23.91 17.91 1.08
N ALA A 221 24.38 18.91 1.84
CA ALA A 221 23.59 19.54 2.90
C ALA A 221 22.34 20.25 2.37
N MET A 222 22.45 20.96 1.24
CA MET A 222 21.30 21.58 0.57
C MET A 222 20.26 20.54 0.15
N HIS A 223 20.67 19.44 -0.48
CA HIS A 223 19.76 18.37 -0.87
C HIS A 223 19.02 17.80 0.35
N LEU A 224 19.71 17.56 1.46
CA LEU A 224 19.08 17.10 2.69
C LEU A 224 18.09 18.14 3.25
N GLY A 225 18.42 19.43 3.20
CA GLY A 225 17.51 20.51 3.62
C GLY A 225 16.21 20.56 2.81
N VAL A 226 16.28 20.33 1.49
CA VAL A 226 15.05 20.24 0.67
C VAL A 226 14.27 18.97 0.98
N ILE A 227 14.95 17.84 1.19
CA ILE A 227 14.32 16.60 1.63
C ILE A 227 13.58 16.78 2.96
N ASP A 228 14.18 17.47 3.93
CA ASP A 228 13.54 17.78 5.22
C ASP A 228 12.26 18.59 5.05
N GLN A 229 12.25 19.61 4.16
CA GLN A 229 11.04 20.38 3.88
C GLN A 229 9.91 19.49 3.33
N GLN A 230 10.22 18.59 2.38
CA GLN A 230 9.21 17.71 1.79
C GLN A 230 8.70 16.65 2.78
N LEU A 231 9.60 15.94 3.47
CA LEU A 231 9.22 14.92 4.44
C LEU A 231 8.56 15.54 5.69
N GLY A 232 8.99 16.73 6.11
CA GLY A 232 8.37 17.51 7.18
C GLY A 232 6.92 17.87 6.86
N ALA A 233 6.66 18.35 5.64
CA ALA A 233 5.30 18.63 5.17
C ALA A 233 4.45 17.36 5.04
N ALA A 234 4.99 16.27 4.49
CA ALA A 234 4.30 14.99 4.40
C ALA A 234 3.89 14.47 5.78
N ARG A 235 4.81 14.55 6.75
CA ARG A 235 4.56 14.17 8.14
C ARG A 235 3.47 15.01 8.79
N ALA A 236 3.41 16.31 8.52
CA ALA A 236 2.35 17.18 9.02
C ALA A 236 0.99 16.78 8.42
N LEU A 237 0.91 16.59 7.11
CA LEU A 237 -0.31 16.17 6.40
C LEU A 237 -0.82 14.79 6.87
N LEU A 238 0.09 13.83 7.13
CA LEU A 238 -0.25 12.54 7.71
C LEU A 238 -0.86 12.70 9.12
N ARG A 239 -0.31 13.55 9.96
CA ARG A 239 -0.86 13.77 11.31
C ARG A 239 -2.23 14.43 11.27
N GLU A 240 -2.37 15.46 10.44
CA GLU A 240 -3.63 16.18 10.27
C GLU A 240 -4.73 15.27 9.73
N LEU A 241 -4.45 14.52 8.65
CA LEU A 241 -5.46 13.64 8.06
C LEU A 241 -5.83 12.48 8.98
N ALA A 242 -4.87 11.89 9.70
CA ALA A 242 -5.19 10.85 10.68
C ALA A 242 -6.17 11.36 11.74
N ALA A 243 -5.91 12.54 12.30
CA ALA A 243 -6.82 13.16 13.27
C ALA A 243 -8.19 13.49 12.68
N ALA A 244 -8.25 13.97 11.43
CA ALA A 244 -9.51 14.25 10.74
C ALA A 244 -10.33 12.97 10.46
N ILE A 245 -9.66 11.87 10.09
CA ILE A 245 -10.29 10.56 9.89
C ILE A 245 -10.85 10.04 11.21
N ASP A 246 -10.08 10.09 12.30
CA ASP A 246 -10.53 9.62 13.61
C ASP A 246 -11.66 10.49 14.19
N ALA A 247 -11.71 11.78 13.87
CA ALA A 247 -12.77 12.69 14.30
C ALA A 247 -14.09 12.53 13.53
N ALA A 248 -14.04 12.03 12.28
CA ALA A 248 -15.20 11.83 11.42
C ALA A 248 -15.05 10.53 10.60
N PRO A 249 -15.12 9.36 11.26
CA PRO A 249 -14.78 8.07 10.65
C PRO A 249 -15.79 7.60 9.60
N GLU A 250 -17.01 8.12 9.62
CA GLU A 250 -18.05 7.87 8.62
C GLU A 250 -17.78 8.58 7.28
N GLN A 251 -16.88 9.56 7.26
CA GLN A 251 -16.55 10.30 6.05
C GLN A 251 -15.42 9.62 5.28
N ALA A 252 -15.52 9.63 3.95
CA ALA A 252 -14.49 9.08 3.08
C ALA A 252 -13.19 9.90 3.07
N HIS A 253 -13.25 11.20 3.41
CA HIS A 253 -12.12 12.13 3.31
C HIS A 253 -11.44 12.15 1.92
N ARG A 254 -12.18 11.79 0.86
CA ARG A 254 -11.66 11.53 -0.50
C ARG A 254 -10.67 12.60 -0.96
N HIS A 255 -11.07 13.87 -0.92
CA HIS A 255 -10.23 14.97 -1.38
C HIS A 255 -8.92 15.09 -0.58
N ALA A 256 -8.97 14.97 0.75
CA ALA A 256 -7.80 15.06 1.60
C ALA A 256 -6.86 13.85 1.45
N VAL A 257 -7.43 12.65 1.30
CA VAL A 257 -6.69 11.41 0.98
C VAL A 257 -5.98 11.55 -0.37
N THR A 258 -6.68 11.97 -1.43
CA THR A 258 -6.10 12.15 -2.77
C THR A 258 -4.98 13.19 -2.74
N ARG A 259 -5.17 14.30 -2.01
CA ARG A 259 -4.13 15.33 -1.81
C ARG A 259 -2.91 14.77 -1.10
N LEU A 260 -3.10 14.04 0.01
CA LEU A 260 -2.00 13.43 0.74
C LEU A 260 -1.21 12.45 -0.14
N ARG A 261 -1.90 11.52 -0.81
CA ARG A 261 -1.28 10.54 -1.71
C ARG A 261 -0.45 11.23 -2.80
N SER A 262 -1.02 12.25 -3.43
CA SER A 262 -0.35 13.05 -4.46
C SER A 262 0.89 13.76 -3.93
N PHE A 263 0.83 14.30 -2.71
CA PHE A 263 1.96 14.97 -2.10
C PHE A 263 3.08 13.98 -1.75
N VAL A 264 2.75 12.87 -1.11
CA VAL A 264 3.76 11.88 -0.67
C VAL A 264 4.40 11.17 -1.86
N GLU A 265 3.65 10.87 -2.92
CA GLU A 265 4.22 10.31 -4.15
C GLU A 265 5.29 11.24 -4.74
N ARG A 266 4.99 12.53 -4.91
CA ARG A 266 5.96 13.52 -5.40
C ARG A 266 7.16 13.68 -4.47
N ALA A 267 6.92 13.73 -3.16
CA ALA A 267 7.98 13.82 -2.17
C ALA A 267 8.90 12.60 -2.23
N ALA A 268 8.36 11.39 -2.36
CA ALA A 268 9.15 10.17 -2.48
C ALA A 268 10.00 10.14 -3.76
N THR A 269 9.44 10.57 -4.90
CA THR A 269 10.18 10.69 -6.16
C THR A 269 11.31 11.73 -6.07
N ASP A 270 11.04 12.89 -5.47
CA ASP A 270 12.04 13.95 -5.28
C ASP A 270 13.15 13.51 -4.31
N VAL A 271 12.81 12.75 -3.25
CA VAL A 271 13.80 12.15 -2.35
C VAL A 271 14.74 11.19 -3.10
N LEU A 272 14.19 10.30 -3.94
CA LEU A 272 15.00 9.37 -4.75
C LEU A 272 16.00 10.12 -5.64
N ASP A 273 15.54 11.13 -6.38
CA ASP A 273 16.40 11.95 -7.25
C ASP A 273 17.46 12.72 -6.46
N ARG A 274 17.08 13.36 -5.35
CA ARG A 274 18.01 14.16 -4.53
C ARG A 274 19.07 13.32 -3.84
N VAL A 275 18.71 12.16 -3.28
CA VAL A 275 19.70 11.25 -2.68
C VAL A 275 20.67 10.74 -3.76
N GLY A 276 20.17 10.38 -4.95
CA GLY A 276 20.99 9.99 -6.08
C GLY A 276 21.97 11.09 -6.52
N ARG A 277 21.51 12.34 -6.65
CA ARG A 277 22.38 13.49 -6.98
C ARG A 277 23.41 13.78 -5.90
N ALA A 278 23.02 13.71 -4.63
CA ALA A 278 23.88 14.05 -3.51
C ALA A 278 24.99 13.00 -3.31
N LEU A 279 24.68 11.72 -3.45
CA LEU A 279 25.62 10.62 -3.17
C LEU A 279 26.28 10.03 -4.42
N GLY A 280 25.74 10.31 -5.61
CA GLY A 280 26.18 9.70 -6.85
C GLY A 280 25.80 8.20 -6.91
N PRO A 281 26.42 7.44 -7.84
CA PRO A 281 26.05 6.04 -8.05
C PRO A 281 26.52 5.10 -6.94
N ALA A 282 27.47 5.51 -6.10
CA ALA A 282 28.16 4.60 -5.19
C ALA A 282 27.22 3.80 -4.27
N PRO A 283 26.26 4.40 -3.53
CA PRO A 283 25.32 3.62 -2.72
C PRO A 283 24.45 2.66 -3.54
N LEU A 284 24.11 3.00 -4.78
CA LEU A 284 23.32 2.12 -5.65
C LEU A 284 24.12 0.91 -6.16
N CYS A 285 25.46 0.98 -6.11
CA CYS A 285 26.34 -0.08 -6.60
C CYS A 285 27.03 -0.87 -5.47
N SER A 286 27.18 -0.29 -4.28
CA SER A 286 27.93 -0.89 -3.17
C SER A 286 27.08 -1.24 -1.94
N ASP A 287 25.83 -0.77 -1.89
CA ASP A 287 24.89 -1.03 -0.79
C ASP A 287 23.63 -1.68 -1.37
N ARG A 288 23.60 -3.02 -1.34
CA ARG A 288 22.52 -3.81 -1.93
C ARG A 288 21.17 -3.47 -1.33
N GLU A 289 21.10 -3.27 -0.01
CA GLU A 289 19.84 -2.96 0.68
C GLU A 289 19.30 -1.61 0.23
N HIS A 290 20.15 -0.58 0.19
CA HIS A 290 19.76 0.74 -0.30
C HIS A 290 19.35 0.71 -1.77
N ALA A 291 20.10 0.00 -2.62
CA ALA A 291 19.79 -0.13 -4.04
C ALA A 291 18.43 -0.82 -4.27
N MET A 292 18.16 -1.92 -3.55
CA MET A 292 16.87 -2.61 -3.58
C MET A 292 15.74 -1.70 -3.11
N ARG A 293 15.91 -1.00 -1.99
CA ARG A 293 14.90 -0.06 -1.47
C ARG A 293 14.56 1.02 -2.49
N CYS A 294 15.55 1.60 -3.15
CA CYS A 294 15.34 2.62 -4.18
C CYS A 294 14.58 2.05 -5.39
N ALA A 295 14.97 0.86 -5.88
CA ALA A 295 14.30 0.19 -6.99
C ALA A 295 12.85 -0.18 -6.64
N ASP A 296 12.62 -0.75 -5.46
CA ASP A 296 11.30 -1.14 -4.97
C ASP A 296 10.40 0.08 -4.79
N LEU A 297 10.90 1.14 -4.15
CA LEU A 297 10.13 2.36 -3.93
C LEU A 297 9.71 2.99 -5.26
N ALA A 298 10.61 3.04 -6.24
CA ALA A 298 10.32 3.60 -7.56
C ALA A 298 9.13 2.89 -8.25
N VAL A 299 8.99 1.58 -8.07
CA VAL A 299 7.82 0.82 -8.57
C VAL A 299 6.61 1.01 -7.65
N PHE A 300 6.79 0.92 -6.33
CA PHE A 300 5.70 0.93 -5.35
C PHE A 300 4.88 2.24 -5.37
N VAL A 301 5.52 3.39 -5.64
CA VAL A 301 4.83 4.70 -5.78
C VAL A 301 3.99 4.80 -7.05
N ARG A 302 4.18 3.94 -8.07
CA ARG A 302 3.36 3.93 -9.30
C ARG A 302 1.97 3.32 -9.11
N GLN A 303 1.63 2.90 -7.89
CA GLN A 303 0.22 2.67 -7.50
C GLN A 303 -0.55 3.98 -7.28
N SER A 304 0.12 5.14 -7.35
CA SER A 304 -0.54 6.43 -7.54
C SER A 304 -1.11 6.55 -8.96
N HIS A 305 -2.32 7.12 -9.10
CA HIS A 305 -2.87 7.45 -10.42
C HIS A 305 -2.42 8.83 -10.93
N ALA A 306 -1.55 9.50 -10.15
CA ALA A 306 -0.85 10.74 -10.47
C ALA A 306 -1.73 11.79 -11.18
N GLU A 307 -1.56 11.99 -12.49
CA GLU A 307 -2.26 13.03 -13.25
C GLU A 307 -3.79 12.89 -13.18
N HIS A 308 -4.32 11.67 -13.09
CA HIS A 308 -5.77 11.47 -12.91
C HIS A 308 -6.23 11.98 -11.54
N ASP A 309 -5.47 11.67 -10.48
CA ASP A 309 -5.74 12.15 -9.13
C ASP A 309 -5.60 13.69 -9.06
N TRP A 310 -4.61 14.26 -9.74
CA TRP A 310 -4.40 15.72 -9.77
C TRP A 310 -5.48 16.45 -10.56
N ALA A 311 -5.95 15.88 -11.67
CA ALA A 311 -7.08 16.41 -12.41
C ALA A 311 -8.35 16.42 -11.55
N ALA A 312 -8.63 15.33 -10.83
CA ALA A 312 -9.76 15.26 -9.91
C ALA A 312 -9.66 16.29 -8.77
N LEU A 313 -8.46 16.49 -8.21
CA LEU A 313 -8.21 17.56 -7.22
C LEU A 313 -8.47 18.95 -7.81
N GLY A 314 -7.96 19.23 -9.02
CA GLY A 314 -8.14 20.51 -9.68
C GLY A 314 -9.60 20.83 -9.97
N GLN A 315 -10.36 19.84 -10.44
CA GLN A 315 -11.81 19.95 -10.68
C GLN A 315 -12.56 20.25 -9.38
N ALA A 316 -12.29 19.48 -8.32
CA ALA A 316 -12.93 19.67 -7.01
C ALA A 316 -12.58 21.03 -6.36
N LEU A 317 -11.39 21.58 -6.64
CA LEU A 317 -10.98 22.90 -6.16
C LEU A 317 -11.67 24.05 -6.90
N GLY A 318 -11.98 23.87 -8.20
CA GLY A 318 -12.66 24.90 -9.01
C GLY A 318 -14.05 25.27 -8.50
N GLU A 319 -14.66 24.41 -7.69
CA GLU A 319 -15.99 24.60 -7.10
C GLU A 319 -15.95 25.31 -5.73
N GLN A 320 -14.76 25.55 -5.16
CA GLN A 320 -14.60 26.08 -3.80
C GLN A 320 -14.34 27.59 -3.76
N VAL A 321 -14.90 28.27 -2.76
CA VAL A 321 -14.66 29.69 -2.51
C VAL A 321 -13.52 29.86 -1.51
N ARG A 322 -12.43 30.52 -1.92
CA ARG A 322 -11.22 30.78 -1.10
C ARG A 322 -10.65 29.50 -0.45
N PRO A 323 -10.30 28.46 -1.24
CA PRO A 323 -9.90 27.14 -0.72
C PRO A 323 -8.57 27.11 0.07
N TRP A 324 -7.84 28.23 0.17
CA TRP A 324 -6.54 28.32 0.83
C TRP A 324 -6.51 29.28 2.02
N ARG A 325 -7.67 29.67 2.55
CA ARG A 325 -7.73 30.55 3.72
C ARG A 325 -7.23 29.81 4.97
N LEU A 326 -6.26 30.40 5.67
CA LEU A 326 -5.82 30.00 7.02
C LEU A 326 -6.79 30.51 8.09
#